data_AF-A0A2N8KDT5-F1
#
_entry.id   AF-A0A2N8KDT5-F1
#
_cell.length_a   1.000
_cell.length_b   1.000
_cell.length_c   1.000
_cell.angle_alpha   90.00
_cell.angle_beta   90.00
_cell.angle_gamma   90.00
#
_symmetry.space_group_name_H-M   'P 1'
#
loop_
_entity.id
_entity.type
_entity.pdbx_description
1 polymer ?
#
loop_
_entity_poly.entity_id
_entity_poly.type
_entity_poly.pdbx_seq_one_letter_code
_entity_poly.pdbx_strand_id
1 'polypeptide(L)' 'MEWKLHRSGWIEERNFDIEFAEVPEGFRTRVRVFGFPTLEDTKHVFPNEALAEKGALTLLKSQFAGTPDLEEP' A
#
# COMPACT_ATOMS: atom_id res chain seq x y z
N MET A 1 -1.19 15.28 7.47
CA MET A 1 -0.61 14.26 6.58
C MET A 1 -1.69 13.92 5.56
N GLU A 2 -1.42 14.16 4.28
CA GLU A 2 -2.36 13.87 3.20
C GLU A 2 -1.97 12.53 2.57
N TRP A 3 -2.93 11.61 2.49
CA TRP A 3 -2.76 10.33 1.82
C TRP A 3 -3.23 10.47 0.38
N LYS A 4 -2.37 10.11 -0.56
CA LYS A 4 -2.65 10.14 -2.00
C LYS A 4 -2.70 8.73 -2.53
N LEU A 5 -3.70 8.44 -3.35
CA LEU A 5 -3.76 7.19 -4.11
C LEU A 5 -2.54 7.11 -5.02
N HIS A 6 -1.77 6.04 -4.88
CA HIS A 6 -0.64 5.76 -5.75
C HIS A 6 -1.02 4.75 -6.83
N ARG A 7 -1.65 3.64 -6.43
CA ARG A 7 -2.04 2.56 -7.35
C ARG A 7 -3.16 1.71 -6.75
N SER A 8 -4.01 1.17 -7.61
CA SER A 8 -5.06 0.21 -7.24
C SER A 8 -4.74 -1.17 -7.81
N GLY A 9 -5.41 -2.19 -7.28
CA GLY A 9 -5.20 -3.55 -7.71
C GLY A 9 -6.19 -4.52 -7.10
N TRP A 10 -6.03 -5.78 -7.47
CA TRP A 10 -6.84 -6.90 -7.01
C TRP A 10 -5.97 -7.91 -6.29
N ILE A 11 -6.46 -8.42 -5.17
CA ILE A 11 -5.87 -9.58 -4.52
C ILE A 11 -6.97 -10.60 -4.23
N GLU A 12 -6.80 -11.80 -4.79
CA GLU A 12 -7.85 -12.81 -4.82
C GLU A 12 -9.11 -12.25 -5.50
N GLU A 13 -10.19 -11.97 -4.75
CA GLU A 13 -11.45 -11.41 -5.26
C GLU A 13 -11.72 -10.01 -4.67
N ARG A 14 -10.69 -9.30 -4.21
CA ARG A 14 -10.82 -8.04 -3.47
C ARG A 14 -10.01 -6.92 -4.10
N ASN A 15 -10.66 -5.77 -4.23
CA ASN A 15 -9.99 -4.52 -4.56
C ASN A 15 -9.14 -4.04 -3.40
N PHE A 16 -7.97 -3.47 -3.72
CA PHE A 16 -7.19 -2.70 -2.79
C PHE A 16 -6.63 -1.43 -3.42
N ASP A 17 -6.40 -0.43 -2.57
CA ASP A 17 -5.70 0.80 -2.92
C ASP A 17 -4.39 0.88 -2.13
N ILE A 18 -3.30 1.20 -2.80
CA ILE A 18 -2.03 1.61 -2.20
C ILE A 18 -2.03 3.14 -2.14
N GLU A 19 -1.85 3.68 -0.94
CA GLU A 19 -1.75 5.12 -0.73
C GLU A 19 -0.42 5.48 -0.09
N PHE A 20 0.14 6.62 -0.50
CA PHE A 20 1.34 7.19 0.09
C PHE A 20 1.05 8.51 0.77
N ALA A 21 1.81 8.80 1.82
CA ALA A 21 1.86 10.11 2.43
C ALA A 21 3.30 10.59 2.51
N GLU A 22 3.55 11.77 1.93
CA GLU A 22 4.84 12.43 1.99
C GLU A 22 5.10 12.99 3.39
N VAL A 23 6.29 12.71 3.92
CA VAL A 23 6.81 13.20 5.20
C VAL A 23 8.23 13.74 5.00
N PRO A 24 8.75 14.59 5.90
CA PRO A 24 10.12 15.11 5.76
C PRO A 24 11.19 14.03 5.63
N GLU A 25 10.96 12.85 6.20
CA GLU A 25 11.87 11.70 6.19
C GLU A 25 11.70 10.78 4.96
N GLY A 26 10.70 11.01 4.12
CA GLY A 26 10.38 10.19 2.93
C GLY A 26 8.88 9.94 2.75
N PHE A 27 8.49 8.68 2.60
CA PHE A 27 7.14 8.25 2.26
C PHE A 27 6.63 7.23 3.29
N ARG A 28 5.45 7.47 3.84
CA ARG A 28 4.68 6.43 4.52
C ARG A 28 3.76 5.75 3.52
N THR A 29 3.48 4.47 3.76
CA THR A 29 2.56 3.69 2.94
C THR A 29 1.47 3.05 3.77
N ARG A 30 0.30 2.93 3.17
CA ARG A 30 -0.79 2.11 3.67
C ARG A 30 -1.50 1.42 2.50
N VAL A 31 -2.19 0.32 2.81
CA VAL A 31 -3.02 -0.44 1.89
C VAL A 31 -4.45 -0.48 2.42
N ARG A 32 -5.40 -0.08 1.59
CA ARG A 32 -6.83 -0.18 1.89
C ARG A 32 -7.42 -1.31 1.08
N VAL A 33 -7.65 -2.45 1.71
CA VAL A 33 -8.41 -3.54 1.08
C VAL A 33 -9.89 -3.33 1.36
N PHE A 34 -10.72 -3.34 0.32
CA PHE A 34 -12.14 -3.00 0.46
C PHE A 34 -12.86 -4.03 1.35
N GLY A 35 -13.52 -3.56 2.41
CA GLY A 35 -14.18 -4.41 3.41
C GLY A 35 -13.28 -4.87 4.57
N PHE A 36 -12.03 -4.41 4.67
CA PHE A 36 -11.09 -4.75 5.74
C PHE A 36 -10.56 -3.50 6.44
N PRO A 37 -9.99 -3.63 7.65
CA PRO A 37 -9.21 -2.56 8.27
C PRO A 37 -8.04 -2.15 7.38
N THR A 38 -7.75 -0.85 7.36
CA THR A 38 -6.57 -0.32 6.64
C THR A 38 -5.30 -0.89 7.22
N LEU A 39 -4.42 -1.38 6.35
CA LEU A 39 -3.09 -1.86 6.70
C LEU A 39 -2.11 -0.69 6.58
N GLU A 40 -1.64 -0.17 7.71
CA GLU A 40 -0.69 0.94 7.73
C GLU A 40 0.64 0.49 8.33
N ASP A 41 1.75 0.78 7.65
CA ASP A 41 3.07 0.62 8.25
C ASP A 41 3.41 1.89 9.04
N THR A 42 3.19 1.81 10.35
CA THR A 42 3.48 2.91 11.28
C THR A 42 4.95 2.96 11.70
N LYS A 43 5.76 1.95 11.33
CA LYS A 43 7.14 1.80 11.81
C LYS A 43 8.17 2.22 10.78
N HIS A 44 7.87 2.10 9.49
CA HIS A 44 8.81 2.42 8.42
C HIS A 44 8.42 3.69 7.67
N VAL A 45 9.45 4.47 7.35
CA VAL A 45 9.38 5.54 6.36
C VAL A 45 10.34 5.16 5.23
N PHE A 46 9.84 5.13 4.01
CA PHE A 46 10.59 4.72 2.84
C PHE A 46 11.20 5.94 2.15
N PRO A 47 12.45 5.89 1.66
CA PRO A 47 13.11 7.07 1.10
C PRO A 47 12.62 7.45 -0.31
N ASN A 48 11.85 6.58 -0.97
CA ASN A 48 11.25 6.85 -2.29
C ASN A 48 9.96 6.02 -2.50
N GLU A 49 9.18 6.40 -3.50
CA GLU A 49 7.90 5.75 -3.86
C GLU A 49 8.07 4.28 -4.23
N ALA A 50 9.13 3.90 -4.93
CA ALA A 50 9.35 2.50 -5.33
C ALA A 50 9.56 1.57 -4.11
N LEU A 51 10.23 2.05 -3.07
CA LEU A 51 10.38 1.31 -1.81
C LEU A 51 9.10 1.35 -0.98
N ALA A 52 8.35 2.45 -1.01
CA ALA A 52 7.04 2.55 -0.38
C ALA A 52 6.04 1.55 -0.99
N GLU A 53 6.02 1.39 -2.32
CA GLU A 53 5.18 0.42 -3.02
C GLU A 53 5.52 -1.01 -2.60
N LYS A 54 6.83 -1.35 -2.55
CA LYS A 54 7.29 -2.65 -2.05
C LYS A 54 6.87 -2.89 -0.60
N GLY A 55 6.94 -1.87 0.25
CA GLY A 55 6.44 -1.90 1.62
C GLY A 55 4.94 -2.20 1.67
N ALA A 56 4.15 -1.49 0.88
CA ALA A 56 2.70 -1.68 0.76
C ALA A 56 2.35 -3.12 0.35
N LEU A 57 2.98 -3.62 -0.72
CA LEU A 57 2.77 -4.99 -1.20
C LEU A 57 3.20 -6.03 -0.17
N THR A 58 4.21 -5.73 0.65
CA THR A 58 4.65 -6.61 1.75
C THR A 58 3.61 -6.64 2.88
N LEU A 59 3.02 -5.50 3.25
CA LEU A 59 1.91 -5.44 4.21
C LEU A 59 0.72 -6.26 3.70
N LEU A 60 0.36 -6.08 2.42
CA LEU A 60 -0.74 -6.79 1.79
C LEU A 60 -0.53 -8.31 1.84
N LYS A 61 0.67 -8.77 1.46
CA LYS A 61 1.05 -10.20 1.51
C LYS A 61 1.15 -10.78 2.93
N SER A 62 1.26 -9.94 3.96
CA SER A 62 1.22 -10.41 5.36
C SER A 62 -0.17 -10.84 5.81
N GLN A 63 -1.22 -10.33 5.15
CA GLN A 63 -2.61 -10.60 5.49
C GLN A 63 -3.30 -11.52 4.49
N PHE A 64 -2.82 -11.57 3.24
CA PHE A 64 -3.44 -12.32 2.15
C PHE A 64 -2.41 -13.22 1.48
N ALA A 65 -2.80 -14.46 1.16
CA ALA A 65 -1.92 -15.44 0.53
C ALA A 65 -1.85 -15.28 -1.01
N GLY A 66 -2.83 -14.61 -1.61
CA GLY A 66 -2.88 -14.35 -3.05
C GLY A 66 -1.74 -13.49 -3.59
N THR A 67 -1.52 -13.58 -4.89
CA THR A 67 -0.62 -12.66 -5.61
C THR A 67 -1.39 -11.37 -5.91
N PRO A 68 -0.90 -10.19 -5.49
CA PRO A 68 -1.49 -8.92 -5.89
C PRO A 68 -1.34 -8.74 -7.41
N ASP A 69 -2.46 -8.47 -8.07
CA ASP A 69 -2.55 -8.04 -9.47
C ASP A 69 -2.72 -6.53 -9.47
N LEU A 70 -1.73 -5.81 -9.99
CA LEU A 70 -1.73 -4.35 -10.00
C LEU A 70 -2.43 -3.86 -11.26
N GLU A 71 -3.35 -2.91 -11.13
CA GLU A 71 -3.95 -2.27 -12.30
C GLU A 71 -2.90 -1.42 -13.02
N GLU A 72 -2.92 -1.48 -14.36
CA GLU A 72 -2.07 -0.64 -15.20
C GLU A 72 -2.46 0.84 -15.03
N PRO A 73 -1.47 1.76 -14.95
CA PRO A 73 -1.70 3.19 -14.74
C PRO A 73 -2.33 3.90 -15.95
#